data_AF-A0A8T5RLX5-F1
#
_entry.id   AF-A0A8T5RLX5-F1
#
_cell.length_a   1.000
_cell.length_b   1.000
_cell.length_c   1.000
_cell.angle_alpha   90.00
_cell.angle_beta   90.00
_cell.angle_gamma   90.00
#
_symmetry.space_group_name_H-M   'P 1'
#
loop_
_entity.id
_entity.type
_entity.pdbx_description
1 polymer ?
#
loop_
_entity_poly.entity_id
_entity_poly.type
_entity_poly.pdbx_seq_one_letter_code
_entity_poly.pdbx_strand_id
1 'polypeptide(L)'
;MKKYTWAFPFTAGIITIIGVLTPVAFSGSYFSIWMWGLIYSRLSINPIDFMNEQVFLLTGISASIIITTLALILIITGYLYRKGYLAERNLGKLWAITGCFIFAATIISLVSLEYYTYEGNFPFGVWDFLNAGFGAMGPIVGSILAIGIGIYVSVTEREKRNRKKIVPISAIAPKNICPHCGKPVSLNASFCSKCGKTIENNVR
;
A
#
# COMPACT_ATOMS: atom_id res chain seq x y z
N MET A 1 9.02 -11.71 12.15
CA MET A 1 7.87 -11.26 11.31
C MET A 1 8.23 -10.46 10.06
N LYS A 2 9.39 -9.77 9.94
CA LYS A 2 9.75 -9.01 8.72
C LYS A 2 9.79 -9.81 7.41
N LYS A 3 9.98 -11.14 7.47
CA LYS A 3 10.21 -11.99 6.30
C LYS A 3 8.99 -12.12 5.36
N TYR A 4 7.80 -11.68 5.79
CA TYR A 4 6.55 -11.89 5.05
C TYR A 4 5.76 -10.60 4.74
N THR A 5 6.30 -9.42 5.05
CA THR A 5 5.59 -8.14 4.77
C THR A 5 5.37 -7.90 3.27
N TRP A 6 6.20 -8.49 2.41
CA TRP A 6 6.05 -8.46 0.95
C TRP A 6 4.82 -9.20 0.42
N ALA A 7 4.30 -10.19 1.17
CA ALA A 7 3.20 -11.03 0.71
C ALA A 7 1.87 -10.26 0.65
N PHE A 8 1.68 -9.27 1.53
CA PHE A 8 0.47 -8.45 1.60
C PHE A 8 0.24 -7.57 0.35
N PRO A 9 1.17 -6.71 -0.10
CA PRO A 9 0.97 -5.94 -1.33
C PRO A 9 0.88 -6.84 -2.56
N PHE A 10 1.58 -7.97 -2.58
CA PHE A 10 1.50 -8.95 -3.66
C PHE A 10 0.11 -9.58 -3.75
N THR A 11 -0.42 -10.07 -2.63
CA THR A 11 -1.78 -10.64 -2.55
C THR A 11 -2.85 -9.59 -2.80
N ALA A 12 -2.68 -8.37 -2.28
CA ALA A 12 -3.54 -7.23 -2.58
C ALA A 12 -3.66 -6.99 -4.09
N GLY A 13 -2.54 -6.91 -4.80
CA GLY A 13 -2.55 -6.70 -6.25
C GLY A 13 -3.23 -7.85 -7.02
N ILE A 14 -3.01 -9.11 -6.62
CA ILE A 14 -3.69 -10.27 -7.24
C ILE A 14 -5.20 -10.20 -7.02
N ILE A 15 -5.65 -9.97 -5.78
CA ILE A 15 -7.06 -9.85 -5.42
C ILE A 15 -7.72 -8.73 -6.24
N THR A 16 -7.06 -7.58 -6.36
CA THR A 16 -7.54 -6.46 -7.17
C THR A 16 -7.69 -6.84 -8.65
N ILE A 17 -6.70 -7.50 -9.26
CA ILE A 17 -6.78 -7.93 -10.67
C ILE A 17 -7.90 -8.93 -10.89
N ILE A 18 -8.02 -9.95 -10.02
CA ILE A 18 -9.11 -10.92 -10.11
C ILE A 18 -10.45 -10.19 -10.00
N GLY A 19 -10.56 -9.22 -9.09
CA GLY A 19 -11.71 -8.32 -8.99
C GLY A 19 -12.07 -7.69 -10.33
N VAL A 20 -11.16 -6.92 -10.94
CA VAL A 20 -11.40 -6.25 -12.24
C VAL A 20 -11.88 -7.22 -13.33
N LEU A 21 -11.40 -8.47 -13.33
CA LEU A 21 -11.74 -9.49 -14.32
C LEU A 21 -13.06 -10.23 -14.01
N THR A 22 -13.59 -10.09 -12.80
CA THR A 22 -14.87 -10.70 -12.38
C THR A 22 -16.04 -9.72 -12.52
N PRO A 23 -17.27 -10.23 -12.66
CA PRO A 23 -18.45 -9.38 -12.67
C PRO A 23 -18.54 -8.52 -11.40
N VAL A 24 -18.82 -7.23 -11.60
CA VAL A 24 -19.10 -6.28 -10.51
C VAL A 24 -20.46 -6.57 -9.90
N ALA A 25 -21.39 -7.06 -10.72
CA ALA A 25 -22.78 -7.24 -10.35
C ALA A 25 -23.39 -8.35 -11.23
N PHE A 26 -24.29 -9.16 -10.66
CA PHE A 26 -25.00 -10.20 -11.40
C PHE A 26 -26.40 -10.42 -10.83
N SER A 27 -27.35 -10.76 -11.71
CA SER A 27 -28.72 -11.12 -11.34
C SER A 27 -28.97 -12.59 -11.68
N GLY A 28 -28.82 -13.46 -10.68
CA GLY A 28 -28.96 -14.90 -10.85
C GLY A 28 -28.08 -15.46 -11.97
N SER A 29 -28.69 -16.20 -12.90
CA SER A 29 -28.02 -16.71 -14.11
C SER A 29 -28.32 -15.88 -15.36
N TYR A 30 -29.03 -14.75 -15.23
CA TYR A 30 -29.61 -14.05 -16.37
C TYR A 30 -28.67 -13.02 -16.97
N PHE A 31 -28.02 -12.20 -16.15
CA PHE A 31 -27.02 -11.26 -16.64
C PHE A 31 -25.91 -10.97 -15.63
N SER A 32 -24.76 -10.62 -16.18
CA SER A 32 -23.54 -10.23 -15.47
C SER A 32 -23.02 -8.92 -16.05
N ILE A 33 -22.58 -8.02 -15.18
CA ILE A 33 -21.99 -6.73 -15.56
C ILE A 33 -20.57 -6.69 -15.03
N TRP A 34 -19.63 -6.16 -15.81
CA TRP A 34 -18.25 -5.93 -15.39
C TRP A 34 -17.99 -4.45 -15.16
N MET A 35 -16.95 -4.15 -14.36
CA MET A 35 -16.59 -2.78 -14.00
C MET A 35 -16.21 -1.90 -15.21
N TRP A 36 -15.73 -2.51 -16.29
CA TRP A 36 -15.39 -1.83 -17.55
C TRP A 36 -16.53 -1.79 -18.58
N GLY A 37 -17.77 -2.17 -18.19
CA GLY A 37 -18.97 -1.98 -19.00
C GLY A 37 -19.38 -3.12 -19.91
N LEU A 38 -18.70 -4.26 -19.82
CA LEU A 38 -19.19 -5.47 -20.45
C LEU A 38 -20.50 -5.89 -19.78
N ILE A 39 -21.49 -6.21 -20.60
CA ILE A 39 -22.72 -6.85 -20.18
C ILE A 39 -22.78 -8.22 -20.86
N TYR A 40 -23.01 -9.26 -20.06
CA TYR A 40 -23.36 -10.57 -20.55
C TYR A 40 -24.81 -10.86 -20.19
N SER A 41 -25.66 -11.18 -21.16
CA SER A 41 -27.08 -11.50 -20.97
C SER A 41 -27.43 -12.83 -21.64
N ARG A 42 -27.90 -13.82 -20.87
CA ARG A 42 -28.32 -15.11 -21.44
C ARG A 42 -29.64 -15.05 -22.21
N LEU A 43 -30.44 -14.01 -22.00
CA LEU A 43 -31.75 -13.87 -22.63
C LEU A 43 -31.71 -13.07 -23.94
N SER A 44 -30.58 -12.41 -24.22
CA SER A 44 -30.39 -11.61 -25.43
C SER A 44 -29.99 -12.49 -26.62
N ILE A 45 -30.42 -12.10 -27.82
CA ILE A 45 -29.95 -12.67 -29.10
C ILE A 45 -28.44 -12.48 -29.23
N ASN A 46 -27.94 -11.33 -28.76
CA ASN A 46 -26.52 -11.02 -28.64
C ASN A 46 -26.14 -11.10 -27.16
N PRO A 47 -25.54 -12.21 -26.70
CA PRO A 47 -25.33 -12.42 -25.27
C PRO A 47 -24.21 -11.55 -24.70
N ILE A 48 -23.40 -10.91 -25.55
CA ILE A 48 -22.31 -10.03 -25.17
C ILE A 48 -22.63 -8.66 -25.74
N ASP A 49 -22.72 -7.66 -24.88
CA ASP A 49 -22.98 -6.27 -25.25
C ASP A 49 -22.13 -5.32 -24.39
N PHE A 50 -22.05 -4.07 -24.80
CA PHE A 50 -21.38 -3.00 -24.06
C PHE A 50 -22.38 -1.91 -23.71
N MET A 51 -22.20 -1.31 -22.53
CA MET A 51 -22.97 -0.13 -22.13
C MET A 51 -22.69 1.02 -23.10
N ASN A 52 -23.70 1.45 -23.86
CA ASN A 52 -23.56 2.30 -25.05
C ASN A 52 -23.31 3.80 -24.76
N GLU A 53 -23.29 4.21 -23.49
CA GLU A 53 -22.94 5.61 -23.15
C GLU A 53 -21.44 5.82 -23.23
N GLN A 54 -21.02 6.77 -24.07
CA GLN A 54 -19.62 7.18 -24.20
C GLN A 54 -19.04 7.58 -22.84
N VAL A 55 -19.86 8.18 -21.97
CA VAL A 55 -19.46 8.57 -20.61
C VAL A 55 -19.14 7.36 -19.74
N PHE A 56 -19.96 6.30 -19.82
CA PHE A 56 -19.72 5.08 -19.06
C PHE A 56 -18.51 4.33 -19.58
N LEU A 57 -18.40 4.12 -20.90
CA LEU A 57 -17.24 3.46 -21.50
C LEU A 57 -15.95 4.19 -21.14
N LEU A 58 -15.94 5.52 -21.16
CA LEU A 58 -14.78 6.31 -20.80
C LEU A 58 -14.43 6.14 -19.32
N THR A 59 -15.40 6.25 -18.41
CA THR A 59 -15.17 6.16 -16.96
C THR A 59 -14.83 4.75 -16.50
N GLY A 60 -15.57 3.74 -16.94
CA GLY A 60 -15.36 2.33 -16.57
C GLY A 60 -14.06 1.75 -17.13
N ILE A 61 -13.75 1.97 -18.42
CA ILE A 61 -12.50 1.47 -19.01
C ILE A 61 -11.29 2.20 -18.40
N SER A 62 -11.34 3.53 -18.29
CA SER A 62 -10.22 4.29 -17.72
C SER A 62 -9.96 3.91 -16.25
N ALA A 63 -10.99 3.77 -15.43
CA ALA A 63 -10.87 3.31 -14.05
C ALA A 63 -10.27 1.91 -13.98
N SER A 64 -10.72 0.98 -14.84
CA SER A 64 -10.20 -0.39 -14.89
C SER A 64 -8.74 -0.47 -15.30
N ILE A 65 -8.30 0.36 -16.27
CA ILE A 65 -6.88 0.48 -16.66
C ILE A 65 -6.05 1.02 -15.49
N ILE A 66 -6.52 2.08 -14.82
CA ILE A 66 -5.83 2.68 -13.66
C ILE A 66 -5.69 1.66 -12.54
N ILE A 67 -6.78 0.99 -12.17
CA ILE A 67 -6.80 -0.03 -11.10
C ILE A 67 -5.85 -1.17 -11.43
N THR A 68 -5.90 -1.69 -12.66
CA THR A 68 -5.03 -2.79 -13.10
C THR A 68 -3.56 -2.39 -13.10
N THR A 69 -3.24 -1.19 -13.59
CA THR A 69 -1.86 -0.67 -13.60
C THR A 69 -1.31 -0.52 -12.17
N LEU A 70 -2.11 0.06 -11.27
CA LEU A 70 -1.73 0.22 -9.86
C LEU A 70 -1.60 -1.13 -9.15
N ALA A 71 -2.45 -2.11 -9.48
CA ALA A 71 -2.34 -3.47 -8.95
C ALA A 71 -1.06 -4.17 -9.42
N LEU A 72 -0.67 -4.02 -10.69
CA LEU A 72 0.61 -4.49 -11.20
C LEU A 72 1.79 -3.84 -10.48
N ILE A 73 1.71 -2.54 -10.17
CA ILE A 73 2.73 -1.85 -9.35
C ILE A 73 2.85 -2.51 -7.97
N LEU A 74 1.74 -2.85 -7.30
CA LEU A 74 1.77 -3.56 -6.02
C LEU A 74 2.43 -4.94 -6.14
N ILE A 75 2.10 -5.72 -7.18
CA ILE A 75 2.68 -7.04 -7.44
C ILE A 75 4.19 -6.93 -7.69
N ILE A 76 4.60 -6.04 -8.59
CA ILE A 76 6.00 -5.85 -8.99
C ILE A 76 6.81 -5.34 -7.79
N THR A 77 6.34 -4.32 -7.08
CA THR A 77 7.07 -3.77 -5.93
C THR A 77 7.13 -4.77 -4.77
N GLY A 78 6.08 -5.55 -4.52
CA GLY A 78 6.09 -6.66 -3.58
C GLY A 78 7.12 -7.74 -3.97
N TYR A 79 7.17 -8.12 -5.24
CA TYR A 79 8.14 -9.07 -5.77
C TYR A 79 9.59 -8.57 -5.68
N LEU A 80 9.86 -7.33 -6.10
CA LEU A 80 11.19 -6.72 -6.04
C LEU A 80 11.67 -6.55 -4.60
N TYR A 81 10.77 -6.21 -3.67
CA TYR A 81 11.09 -6.14 -2.25
C TYR A 81 11.43 -7.52 -1.68
N ARG A 82 10.71 -8.58 -2.05
CA ARG A 82 11.06 -9.98 -1.67
C ARG A 82 12.48 -10.35 -2.11
N LYS A 83 12.90 -9.91 -3.29
CA LYS A 83 14.25 -10.16 -3.82
C LYS A 83 15.34 -9.26 -3.23
N GLY A 84 14.97 -8.25 -2.43
CA GLY A 84 15.92 -7.32 -1.82
C GLY A 84 16.43 -6.22 -2.76
N TYR A 85 15.82 -6.04 -3.95
CA TYR A 85 16.21 -5.00 -4.90
C TYR A 85 15.72 -3.60 -4.51
N LEU A 86 14.62 -3.52 -3.75
CA LEU A 86 14.06 -2.25 -3.27
C LEU A 86 14.46 -1.99 -1.83
N ALA A 87 14.97 -0.78 -1.57
CA ALA A 87 15.21 -0.31 -0.20
C ALA A 87 13.88 -0.11 0.54
N GLU A 88 13.86 -0.38 1.84
CA GLU A 88 12.67 -0.17 2.71
C GLU A 88 12.23 1.32 2.74
N ARG A 89 13.15 2.22 2.38
CA ARG A 89 12.94 3.67 2.44
C ARG A 89 11.86 4.09 1.43
N ASN A 90 10.73 4.55 1.97
CA ASN A 90 9.52 5.03 1.28
C ASN A 90 8.60 3.95 0.70
N LEU A 91 8.94 2.66 0.83
CA LEU A 91 8.13 1.58 0.26
C LEU A 91 6.72 1.53 0.86
N GLY A 92 6.61 1.68 2.18
CA GLY A 92 5.31 1.75 2.86
C GLY A 92 4.44 2.92 2.38
N LYS A 93 5.05 4.08 2.09
CA LYS A 93 4.31 5.24 1.57
C LYS A 93 3.79 4.97 0.17
N LEU A 94 4.61 4.36 -0.69
CA LEU A 94 4.22 3.98 -2.04
C LEU A 94 2.99 3.06 -1.99
N TRP A 95 3.05 1.98 -1.21
CA TRP A 95 1.93 1.03 -1.10
C TRP A 95 0.65 1.67 -0.55
N ALA A 96 0.77 2.55 0.45
CA ALA A 96 -0.39 3.26 0.99
C ALA A 96 -1.01 4.19 -0.04
N ILE A 97 -0.20 4.98 -0.76
CA ILE A 97 -0.68 5.90 -1.79
C ILE A 97 -1.33 5.12 -2.94
N THR A 98 -0.68 4.06 -3.43
CA THR A 98 -1.22 3.20 -4.48
C THR A 98 -2.55 2.58 -4.07
N GLY A 99 -2.67 2.10 -2.82
CA GLY A 99 -3.92 1.60 -2.28
C GLY A 99 -5.03 2.67 -2.25
N CYS A 100 -4.74 3.90 -1.81
CA CYS A 100 -5.71 5.00 -1.83
C CYS A 100 -6.21 5.32 -3.25
N PHE A 101 -5.33 5.31 -4.25
CA PHE A 101 -5.72 5.54 -5.65
C PHE A 101 -6.60 4.41 -6.20
N ILE A 102 -6.30 3.14 -5.87
CA ILE A 102 -7.16 2.00 -6.25
C ILE A 102 -8.54 2.16 -5.62
N PHE A 103 -8.60 2.49 -4.33
CA PHE A 103 -9.87 2.69 -3.64
C PHE A 103 -10.69 3.81 -4.28
N ALA A 104 -10.09 4.98 -4.50
CA ALA A 104 -10.76 6.11 -5.14
C ALA A 104 -11.26 5.79 -6.55
N ALA A 105 -10.43 5.17 -7.39
CA ALA A 105 -10.82 4.77 -8.74
C ALA A 105 -11.97 3.75 -8.73
N THR A 106 -11.97 2.83 -7.75
CA THR A 106 -13.05 1.85 -7.59
C THR A 106 -14.36 2.54 -7.22
N ILE A 107 -14.34 3.45 -6.24
CA ILE A 107 -15.53 4.21 -5.83
C ILE A 107 -16.08 5.03 -7.00
N ILE A 108 -15.21 5.73 -7.75
CA ILE A 108 -15.62 6.50 -8.94
C ILE A 108 -16.31 5.57 -9.95
N SER A 109 -15.73 4.41 -10.24
CA SER A 109 -16.31 3.45 -11.17
C SER A 109 -17.67 2.91 -10.72
N LEU A 110 -17.85 2.67 -9.41
CA LEU A 110 -19.12 2.19 -8.85
C LEU A 110 -20.20 3.26 -8.90
N VAL A 111 -19.85 4.52 -8.58
CA VAL A 111 -20.78 5.65 -8.67
C VAL A 111 -21.19 5.91 -10.12
N SER A 112 -20.25 5.83 -11.07
CA SER A 112 -20.58 5.94 -12.50
C SER A 112 -21.50 4.83 -12.98
N LEU A 113 -21.33 3.60 -12.47
CA LEU A 113 -22.21 2.48 -12.77
C LEU A 113 -23.62 2.68 -12.20
N GLU A 114 -23.72 3.11 -10.95
CA GLU A 114 -24.99 3.40 -10.30
C GLU A 114 -25.75 4.52 -11.02
N TYR A 115 -25.07 5.61 -11.36
CA TYR A 115 -25.64 6.72 -12.13
C TYR A 115 -26.22 6.22 -13.47
N TYR A 116 -25.45 5.42 -14.21
CA TYR A 116 -25.92 4.90 -15.49
C TYR A 116 -27.13 3.97 -15.33
N THR A 117 -27.13 3.07 -14.33
CA THR A 117 -28.30 2.21 -14.12
C THR A 117 -29.56 3.01 -13.84
N TYR A 118 -29.42 4.14 -13.13
CA TYR A 118 -30.54 5.03 -12.84
C TYR A 118 -31.06 5.76 -14.08
N GLU A 119 -30.18 6.30 -14.93
CA GLU A 119 -30.59 6.94 -16.20
C GLU A 119 -31.12 5.95 -17.23
N GLY A 120 -30.62 4.71 -17.24
CA GLY A 120 -31.00 3.65 -18.18
C GLY A 120 -32.41 3.09 -18.01
N ASN A 121 -33.30 3.75 -17.26
CA ASN A 121 -34.65 3.30 -16.89
C ASN A 121 -34.69 1.99 -16.12
N PHE A 122 -33.61 1.58 -15.44
CA PHE A 122 -33.74 0.51 -14.46
C PHE A 122 -34.40 1.11 -13.21
N PRO A 123 -35.56 0.58 -12.76
CA PRO A 123 -36.29 1.13 -11.60
C PRO A 123 -35.56 0.90 -10.25
N PHE A 124 -34.36 0.33 -10.27
CA PHE A 124 -33.61 -0.11 -9.09
C PHE A 124 -32.12 0.21 -9.29
N GLY A 125 -31.43 0.55 -8.20
CA GLY A 125 -29.99 0.75 -8.24
C GLY A 125 -29.23 -0.56 -8.42
N VAL A 126 -27.94 -0.46 -8.79
CA VAL A 126 -27.01 -1.60 -8.85
C VAL A 126 -27.12 -2.47 -7.60
N TRP A 127 -27.22 -1.86 -6.42
CA TRP A 127 -27.20 -2.54 -5.14
C TRP A 127 -28.55 -3.19 -4.75
N ASP A 128 -29.65 -2.76 -5.36
CA ASP A 128 -31.00 -3.23 -4.98
C ASP A 128 -31.36 -4.57 -5.64
N PHE A 129 -30.84 -4.82 -6.85
CA PHE A 129 -31.18 -6.01 -7.64
C PHE A 129 -30.00 -6.95 -7.88
N LEU A 130 -28.77 -6.45 -7.72
CA LEU A 130 -27.57 -7.22 -8.02
C LEU A 130 -26.84 -7.57 -6.74
N ASN A 131 -26.59 -8.87 -6.60
CA ASN A 131 -25.63 -9.31 -5.62
C ASN A 131 -24.29 -8.72 -6.01
N ALA A 132 -23.71 -7.93 -5.09
CA ALA A 132 -22.39 -7.36 -5.27
C ALA A 132 -21.40 -8.48 -5.58
N GLY A 133 -20.86 -8.46 -6.79
CA GLY A 133 -19.91 -9.46 -7.25
C GLY A 133 -18.53 -9.23 -6.66
N PHE A 134 -17.66 -10.22 -6.86
CA PHE A 134 -16.25 -10.07 -6.52
C PHE A 134 -15.60 -8.91 -7.29
N GLY A 135 -16.19 -8.45 -8.39
CA GLY A 135 -15.67 -7.31 -9.15
C GLY A 135 -15.72 -5.98 -8.42
N ALA A 136 -16.72 -5.76 -7.56
CA ALA A 136 -16.77 -4.61 -6.68
C ALA A 136 -15.84 -4.80 -5.46
N MET A 137 -15.92 -5.99 -4.84
CA MET A 137 -15.28 -6.25 -3.55
C MET A 137 -13.78 -6.47 -3.67
N GLY A 138 -13.29 -7.08 -4.76
CA GLY A 138 -11.88 -7.40 -4.97
C GLY A 138 -10.98 -6.17 -4.89
N PRO A 139 -11.19 -5.12 -5.70
CA PRO A 139 -10.38 -3.91 -5.64
C PRO A 139 -10.47 -3.17 -4.30
N ILE A 140 -11.65 -3.18 -3.66
CA ILE A 140 -11.84 -2.59 -2.33
C ILE A 140 -11.00 -3.34 -1.29
N VAL A 141 -11.14 -4.66 -1.18
CA VAL A 141 -10.38 -5.48 -0.23
C VAL A 141 -8.88 -5.39 -0.49
N GLY A 142 -8.47 -5.47 -1.75
CA GLY A 142 -7.07 -5.30 -2.16
C GLY A 142 -6.52 -3.93 -1.77
N SER A 143 -7.29 -2.85 -1.98
CA SER A 143 -6.88 -1.49 -1.60
C SER A 143 -6.72 -1.31 -0.09
N ILE A 144 -7.67 -1.81 0.71
CA ILE A 144 -7.61 -1.72 2.19
C ILE A 144 -6.39 -2.47 2.70
N LEU A 145 -6.12 -3.66 2.15
CA LEU A 145 -4.95 -4.46 2.51
C LEU A 145 -3.64 -3.72 2.19
N ALA A 146 -3.55 -3.11 1.00
CA ALA A 146 -2.39 -2.32 0.58
C ALA A 146 -2.18 -1.06 1.45
N ILE A 147 -3.26 -0.36 1.82
CA ILE A 147 -3.21 0.81 2.71
C ILE A 147 -2.72 0.39 4.10
N GLY A 148 -3.33 -0.64 4.68
CA GLY A 148 -3.00 -1.12 6.03
C GLY A 148 -1.54 -1.53 6.14
N ILE A 149 -1.04 -2.36 5.21
CA ILE A 149 0.37 -2.76 5.24
C ILE A 149 1.31 -1.59 4.93
N GLY A 150 0.92 -0.68 4.04
CA GLY A 150 1.70 0.50 3.70
C GLY A 150 1.91 1.43 4.90
N ILE A 151 0.85 1.67 5.68
CA ILE A 151 0.91 2.45 6.93
C ILE A 151 1.77 1.72 7.96
N TYR A 152 1.54 0.43 8.18
CA TYR A 152 2.33 -0.37 9.13
C TYR A 152 3.83 -0.32 8.82
N VAL A 153 4.22 -0.56 7.57
CA VAL A 153 5.63 -0.47 7.15
C VAL A 153 6.16 0.95 7.34
N SER A 154 5.40 1.98 6.99
CA SER A 154 5.81 3.37 7.16
C SER A 154 6.08 3.75 8.63
N VAL A 155 5.22 3.28 9.54
CA VAL A 155 5.37 3.52 10.99
C VAL A 155 6.60 2.80 11.52
N THR A 156 6.78 1.51 11.19
CA THR A 156 7.95 0.74 11.64
C THR A 156 9.27 1.31 11.12
N GLU A 157 9.31 1.84 9.89
CA GLU A 157 10.47 2.55 9.35
C GLU A 157 10.77 3.84 10.10
N ARG A 158 9.73 4.60 10.47
CA ARG A 158 9.87 5.84 11.25
C ARG A 158 10.49 5.57 12.62
N GLU A 159 10.06 4.50 13.29
CA GLU A 159 10.62 4.09 14.58
C GLU A 159 12.11 3.72 14.49
N LYS A 160 12.49 2.89 13.50
CA LYS A 160 13.90 2.53 13.27
C LYS A 160 14.77 3.77 13.05
N ARG A 161 14.28 4.72 12.24
CA ARG A 161 14.99 5.97 11.94
C ARG A 161 15.18 6.83 13.18
N ASN A 162 14.15 6.93 14.03
CA ASN A 162 14.22 7.69 15.27
C ASN A 162 15.21 7.05 16.26
N ARG A 163 15.22 5.72 16.40
CA ARG A 163 16.20 5.01 17.25
C ARG A 163 17.64 5.24 16.79
N LYS A 164 17.90 5.24 15.48
CA LYS A 164 19.25 5.45 14.93
C LYS A 164 19.78 6.88 15.13
N LYS A 165 18.89 7.87 15.31
CA LYS A 165 19.28 9.26 15.58
C LYS A 165 19.68 9.53 17.03
N ILE A 166 19.35 8.64 17.96
CA ILE A 166 19.80 8.73 19.35
C ILE A 166 21.27 8.34 19.36
N VAL A 167 22.16 9.30 19.12
CA VAL A 167 23.60 9.13 19.31
C VAL A 167 23.80 8.86 20.81
N PRO A 168 24.48 7.76 21.21
CA PRO A 168 24.71 7.49 22.62
C PRO A 168 25.46 8.66 23.26
N ILE A 169 24.93 9.19 24.37
CA ILE A 169 25.49 10.33 25.13
C ILE A 169 26.98 10.11 25.47
N SER A 170 27.45 8.86 25.55
CA SER A 170 28.88 8.54 25.75
C SER A 170 29.81 9.07 24.63
N ALA A 171 29.28 9.39 23.44
CA ALA A 171 30.06 9.96 22.34
C ALA A 171 30.30 11.48 22.48
N ILE A 172 29.57 12.15 23.37
CA ILE A 172 29.62 13.62 23.57
C ILE A 172 30.24 13.97 24.93
N ALA A 173 30.59 12.97 25.76
CA ALA A 173 31.29 13.22 27.02
C ALA A 173 32.57 14.02 26.75
N PRO A 174 32.77 15.19 27.42
CA PRO A 174 33.98 15.97 27.22
C PRO A 174 35.20 15.10 27.55
N LYS A 175 36.20 15.16 26.67
CA LYS A 175 37.44 14.40 26.81
C LYS A 175 38.45 15.28 27.53
N ASN A 176 38.87 14.88 28.74
CA ASN A 176 40.06 15.43 29.36
C ASN A 176 41.31 14.80 28.71
N ILE A 177 42.44 15.46 28.79
CA ILE A 177 43.71 14.90 28.31
C ILE A 177 44.44 14.29 29.51
N CYS A 178 44.94 13.07 29.37
CA CYS A 178 45.71 12.42 30.43
C CYS A 178 47.02 13.18 30.66
N PRO A 179 47.32 13.63 31.89
CA PRO A 179 48.55 14.38 32.19
C PRO A 179 49.82 13.55 32.04
N HIS A 180 49.72 12.21 32.10
CA HIS A 180 50.90 11.34 32.02
C HIS A 180 51.28 10.90 30.61
N CYS A 181 50.33 10.83 29.67
CA CYS A 181 50.59 10.30 28.33
C CYS A 181 50.04 11.16 27.19
N GLY A 182 49.35 12.26 27.49
CA GLY A 182 48.80 13.20 26.50
C GLY A 182 47.62 12.66 25.69
N LYS A 183 47.10 11.46 26.00
CA LYS A 183 45.98 10.87 25.26
C LYS A 183 44.64 11.29 25.86
N PRO A 184 43.57 11.43 25.04
CA PRO A 184 42.25 11.78 25.52
C PRO A 184 41.64 10.68 26.40
N VAL A 185 41.02 11.09 27.49
CA VAL A 185 40.37 10.24 28.51
C VAL A 185 39.01 10.85 28.86
N SER A 186 38.03 10.02 29.20
CA SER A 186 36.71 10.50 29.62
C SER A 186 36.80 11.27 30.94
N LEU A 187 36.03 12.35 31.08
CA LEU A 187 35.96 13.16 32.32
C LEU A 187 35.79 12.36 33.62
N ASN A 188 35.09 11.22 33.59
CA ASN A 188 34.80 10.42 34.79
C ASN A 188 35.72 9.20 34.95
N ALA A 189 36.80 9.08 34.17
CA ALA A 189 37.69 7.92 34.29
C ALA A 189 38.73 8.14 35.40
N SER A 190 38.68 7.28 36.41
CA SER A 190 39.68 7.23 37.49
C SER A 190 41.07 6.74 37.02
N PHE A 191 41.14 6.09 35.86
CA PHE A 191 42.38 5.53 35.30
C PHE A 191 42.46 5.76 33.79
N CYS A 192 43.67 5.99 33.27
CA CYS A 192 43.87 6.08 31.83
C CYS A 192 43.90 4.68 31.19
N SER A 193 42.97 4.40 30.27
CA SER A 193 42.91 3.15 29.50
C SER A 193 44.09 2.90 28.55
N LYS A 194 44.97 3.89 28.38
CA LYS A 194 46.14 3.80 27.48
C LYS A 194 47.47 3.66 28.20
N CYS A 195 47.66 4.27 29.38
CA CYS A 195 48.93 4.19 30.12
C CYS A 195 48.79 3.53 31.49
N GLY A 196 47.57 3.18 31.93
CA GLY A 196 47.32 2.48 33.20
C GLY A 196 47.47 3.32 34.46
N LYS A 197 47.90 4.59 34.35
CA LYS A 197 48.07 5.48 35.50
C LYS A 197 46.75 6.10 35.95
N THR A 198 46.60 6.27 37.26
CA THR A 198 45.47 6.94 37.91
C THR A 198 45.39 8.41 37.48
N ILE A 199 44.17 8.92 37.30
CA ILE A 199 43.93 10.33 36.98
C ILE A 199 43.25 10.94 38.19
N GLU A 200 43.99 11.77 38.93
CA GLU A 200 43.41 12.58 39.99
C GLU A 200 42.59 13.70 39.34
N ASN A 201 41.26 13.53 39.30
CA ASN A 201 40.33 14.57 38.90
C ASN A 201 40.34 15.67 39.97
N ASN A 202 41.24 16.64 39.81
CA ASN A 202 41.27 17.83 40.65
C ASN A 202 40.20 18.81 40.13
N VAL A 203 38.94 18.53 40.46
CA VAL A 203 37.83 19.47 40.27
C VAL A 203 37.87 20.45 41.45
N ARG A 204 38.39 21.66 41.21
CA ARG A 204 38.10 22.85 42.02
C ARG A 204 37.10 23.72 41.29
#